data_AF-A0AAV2NDS6-F1
#
_entry.id   AF-A0AAV2NDS6-F1
#
_cell.length_a   1.000
_cell.length_b   1.000
_cell.length_c   1.000
_cell.angle_alpha   90.00
_cell.angle_beta   90.00
_cell.angle_gamma   90.00
#
_symmetry.space_group_name_H-M   'P 1'
#
loop_
_entity.id
_entity.type
_entity.pdbx_description
1 polymer ?
#
loop_
_entity_poly.entity_id
_entity_poly.type
_entity_poly.pdbx_seq_one_letter_code
_entity_poly.pdbx_strand_id
1 'polypeptide(L)'
;MDIETENVINLVFPESIPESWKENPEFYQYLSKLGGFDVDQLSKEPDHLSDEKNAVLQTTQELVFANYKTFIQTAESSREILNHFNETESRLDKLVQKIPKFIEKCQLFCDTSKDINAHRRLNSLTLTRNAELLEILEMPQLMESCLRSNQYNEALELSQYARQLGMKHGDIPIISSIVAEIESSWSGMVGQVVGSLRGDLPLPRCLQLVGLLRSMDAFTEPELRIKFLQARDSWLQGLLNAIPKEDPNLHIAKTIELSRIHLFNIITQYKAMFNDDELVIPGRDLTLNESAIFYHWLEEKISQFLATLEQDLPGVTSIDSILGQCTYFGLSFGRVGVDFTGRISDIFVRVIGEKFEQDIRRTTRKFEKDMETFTLINKTQRLDIKTETAIISENPPEQLVEFYPLAEYCNGIITAFNELRLCAPVALSTLCTKLLQESLHNVARAMLIFYKQEQQAFAAAERENMIKFTECLSEQLIPYIQYCIHSIFPPVQIAMHLGISVNVLQKEEITYLNKQSILEPVAILLPIRKDPLISKLCVSNIQPLTSHDAKSSIATVISLPTEIVDSTSKTIVLEMEKAKEKEVTQKETISKHDVQNSKNFVDNINKNT
;
A
#
# COMPACT_ATOMS: atom_id res chain seq x y z
N MET A 1 -98.40 -26.90 -103.79
CA MET A 1 -98.12 -27.34 -105.17
C MET A 1 -99.40 -27.92 -105.69
N ASP A 2 -100.00 -27.27 -106.69
CA ASP A 2 -101.22 -27.76 -107.32
C ASP A 2 -100.88 -28.98 -108.18
N ILE A 3 -101.73 -30.00 -108.11
CA ILE A 3 -101.55 -31.30 -108.81
C ILE A 3 -101.35 -31.09 -110.33
N GLU A 4 -101.87 -29.98 -110.87
CA GLU A 4 -101.69 -29.57 -112.27
C GLU A 4 -100.24 -29.12 -112.58
N THR A 5 -99.59 -28.38 -111.69
CA THR A 5 -98.18 -27.93 -111.88
C THR A 5 -97.18 -29.09 -111.83
N GLU A 6 -97.46 -30.13 -111.04
CA GLU A 6 -96.58 -31.30 -110.93
C GLU A 6 -96.64 -32.16 -112.20
N ASN A 7 -97.82 -32.25 -112.83
CA ASN A 7 -98.00 -32.91 -114.13
C ASN A 7 -97.30 -32.16 -115.28
N VAL A 8 -97.33 -30.82 -115.28
CA VAL A 8 -96.61 -30.00 -116.28
C VAL A 8 -95.09 -30.14 -116.12
N ILE A 9 -94.59 -30.14 -114.88
CA ILE A 9 -93.17 -30.37 -114.58
C ILE A 9 -92.71 -31.75 -115.10
N ASN A 10 -93.51 -32.79 -114.89
CA ASN A 10 -93.21 -34.14 -115.38
C ASN A 10 -93.28 -34.27 -116.91
N LEU A 11 -94.04 -33.40 -117.60
CA LEU A 11 -94.13 -33.37 -119.06
C LEU A 11 -92.95 -32.62 -119.72
N VAL A 12 -92.49 -31.53 -119.11
CA VAL A 12 -91.42 -30.67 -119.64
C VAL A 12 -90.03 -31.18 -119.27
N PHE A 13 -89.88 -31.86 -118.12
CA PHE A 13 -88.60 -32.42 -117.66
C PHE A 13 -88.71 -33.93 -117.39
N PRO A 14 -88.59 -34.78 -118.42
CA PRO A 14 -88.70 -36.23 -118.28
C PRO A 14 -87.61 -36.89 -117.40
N GLU A 15 -86.53 -36.19 -117.06
CA GLU A 15 -85.41 -36.71 -116.24
C GLU A 15 -85.26 -36.07 -114.84
N SER A 16 -86.29 -35.38 -114.31
CA SER A 16 -86.31 -34.71 -112.99
C SER A 16 -85.44 -33.43 -112.84
N ILE A 17 -85.82 -32.53 -111.93
CA ILE A 17 -85.26 -31.17 -111.74
C ILE A 17 -84.14 -31.16 -110.66
N PRO A 18 -83.01 -30.42 -110.85
CA PRO A 18 -81.99 -30.21 -109.80
C PRO A 18 -82.50 -29.53 -108.52
N GLU A 19 -82.06 -29.98 -107.34
CA GLU A 19 -82.56 -29.50 -106.02
C GLU A 19 -82.39 -27.99 -105.80
N SER A 20 -81.34 -27.37 -106.35
CA SER A 20 -81.10 -25.92 -106.26
C SER A 20 -82.18 -25.06 -106.92
N TRP A 21 -82.97 -25.62 -107.84
CA TRP A 21 -84.06 -24.90 -108.50
C TRP A 21 -85.40 -25.09 -107.79
N LYS A 22 -85.51 -26.10 -106.91
CA LYS A 22 -86.69 -26.30 -106.07
C LYS A 22 -86.85 -25.25 -104.99
N GLU A 23 -85.77 -24.59 -104.57
CA GLU A 23 -85.80 -23.54 -103.54
C GLU A 23 -85.89 -22.12 -104.11
N ASN A 24 -85.68 -21.92 -105.41
CA ASN A 24 -85.70 -20.59 -106.00
C ASN A 24 -87.15 -20.17 -106.34
N PRO A 25 -87.73 -19.15 -105.66
CA PRO A 25 -89.10 -18.71 -105.91
C PRO A 25 -89.32 -18.16 -107.33
N GLU A 26 -88.26 -17.64 -107.98
CA GLU A 26 -88.32 -17.12 -109.35
C GLU A 26 -88.54 -18.23 -110.39
N PHE A 27 -88.06 -19.44 -110.11
CA PHE A 27 -88.24 -20.60 -110.99
C PHE A 27 -89.72 -20.98 -111.13
N TYR A 28 -90.47 -21.03 -110.02
CA TYR A 28 -91.91 -21.34 -110.04
C TYR A 28 -92.75 -20.22 -110.68
N GLN A 29 -92.35 -18.95 -110.49
CA GLN A 29 -93.03 -17.82 -111.14
C GLN A 29 -92.85 -17.87 -112.67
N TYR A 30 -91.69 -18.31 -113.14
CA TYR A 30 -91.44 -18.46 -114.57
C TYR A 30 -92.17 -19.68 -115.17
N LEU A 31 -92.25 -20.80 -114.43
CA LEU A 31 -93.01 -21.99 -114.83
C LEU A 31 -94.52 -21.71 -114.98
N SER A 32 -95.08 -20.89 -114.08
CA SER A 32 -96.46 -20.40 -114.17
C SER A 32 -96.69 -19.53 -115.41
N LYS A 33 -95.72 -18.67 -115.76
CA LYS A 33 -95.77 -17.88 -117.01
C LYS A 33 -95.70 -18.77 -118.25
N LEU A 34 -94.89 -19.83 -118.22
CA LEU A 34 -94.76 -20.78 -119.33
C LEU A 34 -96.08 -21.53 -119.61
N GLY A 35 -96.83 -21.88 -118.57
CA GLY A 35 -98.15 -22.53 -118.69
C GLY A 35 -99.24 -21.62 -119.26
N GLY A 36 -99.03 -20.29 -119.31
CA GLY A 36 -99.96 -19.31 -119.86
C GLY A 36 -99.68 -18.90 -121.31
N PHE A 37 -98.69 -19.49 -121.97
CA PHE A 37 -98.29 -19.12 -123.33
C PHE A 37 -99.02 -19.95 -124.40
N ASP A 38 -99.46 -19.26 -125.47
CA ASP A 38 -99.95 -19.90 -126.69
C ASP A 38 -98.82 -20.64 -127.42
N VAL A 39 -99.16 -21.65 -128.24
CA VAL A 39 -98.20 -22.55 -128.93
C VAL A 39 -97.16 -21.77 -129.76
N ASP A 40 -97.53 -20.64 -130.36
CA ASP A 40 -96.60 -19.78 -131.11
C ASP A 40 -95.58 -19.06 -130.20
N GLN A 41 -95.96 -18.71 -128.96
CA GLN A 41 -95.08 -18.05 -128.00
C GLN A 41 -94.10 -19.05 -127.36
N LEU A 42 -94.56 -20.26 -127.06
CA LEU A 42 -93.72 -21.34 -126.51
C LEU A 42 -92.60 -21.77 -127.47
N SER A 43 -92.83 -21.66 -128.78
CA SER A 43 -91.82 -21.97 -129.80
C SER A 43 -90.68 -20.93 -129.91
N LYS A 44 -90.90 -19.69 -129.46
CA LYS A 44 -89.92 -18.58 -129.56
C LYS A 44 -89.19 -18.28 -128.24
N GLU A 45 -89.70 -18.76 -127.12
CA GLU A 45 -89.10 -18.57 -125.80
C GLU A 45 -87.64 -19.06 -125.67
N PRO A 46 -87.20 -20.21 -126.23
CA PRO A 46 -85.80 -20.63 -126.13
C PRO A 46 -84.83 -19.69 -126.86
N ASP A 47 -85.25 -19.08 -127.97
CA ASP A 47 -84.45 -18.09 -128.68
C ASP A 47 -84.33 -16.79 -127.86
N HIS A 48 -85.43 -16.36 -127.22
CA HIS A 48 -85.42 -15.19 -126.33
C HIS A 48 -84.48 -15.36 -125.12
N LEU A 49 -84.51 -16.54 -124.47
CA LEU A 49 -83.62 -16.86 -123.35
C LEU A 49 -82.13 -16.90 -123.76
N SER A 50 -81.84 -17.41 -124.95
CA SER A 50 -80.48 -17.39 -125.52
C SER A 50 -79.99 -15.95 -125.67
N ASP A 51 -80.83 -15.07 -126.21
CA ASP A 51 -80.50 -13.67 -126.43
C ASP A 51 -80.31 -12.90 -125.11
N GLU A 52 -81.16 -13.15 -124.11
CA GLU A 52 -81.04 -12.51 -122.79
C GLU A 52 -79.77 -12.95 -122.05
N LYS A 53 -79.42 -14.25 -122.09
CA LYS A 53 -78.17 -14.74 -121.49
C LYS A 53 -76.95 -14.09 -122.14
N ASN A 54 -76.95 -13.97 -123.47
CA ASN A 54 -75.86 -13.33 -124.20
C ASN A 54 -75.76 -11.83 -123.86
N ALA A 55 -76.89 -11.15 -123.67
CA ALA A 55 -76.94 -9.76 -123.22
C ALA A 55 -76.37 -9.56 -121.81
N VAL A 56 -76.70 -10.46 -120.86
CA VAL A 56 -76.17 -10.42 -119.48
C VAL A 56 -74.67 -10.70 -119.46
N LEU A 57 -74.19 -11.65 -120.26
CA LEU A 57 -72.76 -11.92 -120.39
C LEU A 57 -72.00 -10.76 -121.00
N GLN A 58 -72.55 -10.12 -122.04
CA GLN A 58 -71.98 -8.90 -122.60
C GLN A 58 -71.95 -7.76 -121.59
N THR A 59 -73.05 -7.49 -120.88
CA THR A 59 -73.07 -6.43 -119.85
C THR A 59 -72.11 -6.72 -118.70
N THR A 60 -71.97 -7.98 -118.27
CA THR A 60 -71.01 -8.34 -117.21
C THR A 60 -69.58 -8.20 -117.70
N GLN A 61 -69.27 -8.63 -118.94
CA GLN A 61 -67.96 -8.41 -119.55
C GLN A 61 -67.67 -6.94 -119.72
N GLU A 62 -68.61 -6.13 -120.21
CA GLU A 62 -68.49 -4.69 -120.31
C GLU A 62 -68.28 -4.03 -118.95
N LEU A 63 -68.97 -4.48 -117.90
CA LEU A 63 -68.80 -3.93 -116.54
C LEU A 63 -67.41 -4.26 -115.98
N VAL A 64 -66.93 -5.49 -116.19
CA VAL A 64 -65.60 -5.94 -115.79
C VAL A 64 -64.53 -5.23 -116.62
N PHE A 65 -64.70 -5.07 -117.93
CA PHE A 65 -63.76 -4.34 -118.78
C PHE A 65 -63.78 -2.83 -118.55
N ALA A 66 -64.93 -2.23 -118.22
CA ALA A 66 -65.02 -0.82 -117.87
C ALA A 66 -64.34 -0.54 -116.52
N ASN A 67 -64.41 -1.48 -115.58
CA ASN A 67 -63.99 -1.26 -114.19
C ASN A 67 -62.86 -2.20 -113.70
N TYR A 68 -62.13 -2.90 -114.59
CA TYR A 68 -61.08 -3.84 -114.16
C TYR A 68 -59.99 -3.15 -113.33
N LYS A 69 -59.68 -1.88 -113.63
CA LYS A 69 -58.73 -1.08 -112.85
C LYS A 69 -59.16 -0.94 -111.39
N THR A 70 -60.45 -0.71 -111.13
CA THR A 70 -60.99 -0.58 -109.78
C THR A 70 -60.88 -1.90 -109.01
N PHE A 71 -61.11 -3.04 -109.69
CA PHE A 71 -60.95 -4.36 -109.08
C PHE A 71 -59.48 -4.69 -108.75
N ILE A 72 -58.55 -4.39 -109.67
CA ILE A 72 -57.12 -4.58 -109.42
C ILE A 72 -56.67 -3.67 -108.27
N GLN A 73 -57.04 -2.39 -108.28
CA GLN A 73 -56.73 -1.46 -107.20
C GLN A 73 -57.30 -1.93 -105.85
N THR A 74 -58.53 -2.45 -105.83
CA THR A 74 -59.14 -2.97 -104.59
C THR A 74 -58.38 -4.19 -104.06
N ALA A 75 -57.95 -5.09 -104.95
CA ALA A 75 -57.14 -6.26 -104.58
C ALA A 75 -55.71 -5.87 -104.12
N GLU A 76 -55.09 -4.90 -104.78
CA GLU A 76 -53.78 -4.35 -104.40
C GLU A 76 -53.85 -3.64 -103.04
N SER A 77 -54.83 -2.76 -102.84
CA SER A 77 -55.06 -2.10 -101.56
C SER A 77 -55.36 -3.11 -100.44
N SER A 78 -56.12 -4.18 -100.72
CA SER A 78 -56.35 -5.24 -99.74
C SER A 78 -55.05 -5.96 -99.35
N ARG A 79 -54.16 -6.22 -100.31
CA ARG A 79 -52.84 -6.83 -100.06
C ARG A 79 -51.92 -5.90 -99.29
N GLU A 80 -51.90 -4.61 -99.62
CA GLU A 80 -51.14 -3.60 -98.87
C GLU A 80 -51.62 -3.48 -97.42
N ILE A 81 -52.94 -3.47 -97.20
CA ILE A 81 -53.53 -3.47 -95.86
C ILE A 81 -53.06 -4.70 -95.07
N LEU A 82 -53.10 -5.89 -95.69
CA LEU A 82 -52.68 -7.14 -95.03
C LEU A 82 -51.18 -7.10 -94.65
N ASN A 83 -50.33 -6.57 -95.53
CA ASN A 83 -48.92 -6.37 -95.24
C ASN A 83 -48.69 -5.36 -94.09
N HIS A 84 -49.42 -4.24 -94.08
CA HIS A 84 -49.34 -3.26 -93.00
C HIS A 84 -49.83 -3.82 -91.66
N PHE A 85 -50.86 -4.67 -91.66
CA PHE A 85 -51.31 -5.37 -90.46
C PHE A 85 -50.24 -6.31 -89.91
N ASN A 86 -49.62 -7.13 -90.77
CA ASN A 86 -48.53 -8.01 -90.37
C ASN A 86 -47.31 -7.24 -89.83
N GLU A 87 -46.99 -6.09 -90.45
CA GLU A 87 -45.92 -5.24 -89.94
C GLU A 87 -46.27 -4.61 -88.58
N THR A 88 -47.53 -4.21 -88.40
CA THR A 88 -48.05 -3.66 -87.14
C THR A 88 -48.03 -4.71 -86.04
N GLU A 89 -48.43 -5.94 -86.34
CA GLU A 89 -48.35 -7.08 -85.43
C GLU A 89 -46.91 -7.33 -84.99
N SER A 90 -45.96 -7.39 -85.93
CA SER A 90 -44.54 -7.58 -85.61
C SER A 90 -43.97 -6.44 -84.74
N ARG A 91 -44.37 -5.19 -84.99
CA ARG A 91 -43.97 -4.04 -84.18
C ARG A 91 -44.60 -4.09 -82.79
N LEU A 92 -45.86 -4.51 -82.69
CA LEU A 92 -46.57 -4.67 -81.43
C LEU A 92 -45.94 -5.76 -80.57
N ASP A 93 -45.60 -6.91 -81.14
CA ASP A 93 -44.91 -8.00 -80.43
C ASP A 93 -43.56 -7.55 -79.87
N LYS A 94 -42.77 -6.81 -80.67
CA LYS A 94 -41.50 -6.24 -80.20
C LYS A 94 -41.71 -5.25 -79.05
N LEU A 95 -42.80 -4.48 -79.07
CA LEU A 95 -43.13 -3.54 -78.00
C LEU A 95 -43.52 -4.28 -76.72
N VAL A 96 -44.40 -5.29 -76.84
CA VAL A 96 -44.83 -6.14 -75.72
C VAL A 96 -43.65 -6.85 -75.08
N GLN A 97 -42.64 -7.29 -75.85
CA GLN A 97 -41.43 -7.91 -75.29
C GLN A 97 -40.45 -6.90 -74.66
N LYS A 98 -40.37 -5.66 -75.16
CA LYS A 98 -39.39 -4.67 -74.69
C LYS A 98 -39.88 -3.87 -73.48
N ILE A 99 -41.18 -3.62 -73.35
CA ILE A 99 -41.75 -2.87 -72.22
C ILE A 99 -41.40 -3.50 -70.86
N PRO A 100 -41.55 -4.82 -70.64
CA PRO A 100 -41.21 -5.44 -69.36
C PRO A 100 -39.72 -5.29 -69.01
N LYS A 101 -38.83 -5.49 -70.00
CA LYS A 101 -37.38 -5.30 -69.81
C LYS A 101 -37.02 -3.85 -69.50
N PHE A 102 -37.76 -2.90 -70.05
CA PHE A 102 -37.60 -1.49 -69.72
C PHE A 102 -38.07 -1.19 -68.29
N ILE A 103 -39.23 -1.72 -67.89
CA ILE A 103 -39.75 -1.58 -66.51
C ILE A 103 -38.77 -2.17 -65.50
N GLU A 104 -38.24 -3.36 -65.75
CA GLU A 104 -37.25 -4.02 -64.89
C GLU A 104 -35.98 -3.15 -64.73
N LYS A 105 -35.45 -2.62 -65.84
CA LYS A 105 -34.30 -1.70 -65.79
C LYS A 105 -34.61 -0.39 -65.06
N CYS A 106 -35.81 0.14 -65.21
CA CYS A 106 -36.26 1.32 -64.48
C CYS A 106 -36.36 1.04 -62.98
N GLN A 107 -36.87 -0.13 -62.58
CA GLN A 107 -36.92 -0.54 -61.17
C GLN A 107 -35.52 -0.68 -60.58
N LEU A 108 -34.62 -1.37 -61.29
CA LEU A 108 -33.22 -1.51 -60.88
C LEU A 108 -32.51 -0.15 -60.78
N PHE A 109 -32.77 0.76 -61.72
CA PHE A 109 -32.27 2.13 -61.64
C PHE A 109 -32.84 2.88 -60.43
N CYS A 110 -34.13 2.76 -60.16
CA CYS A 110 -34.76 3.38 -58.98
C CYS A 110 -34.15 2.85 -57.68
N ASP A 111 -33.92 1.56 -57.56
CA ASP A 111 -33.35 0.95 -56.35
C ASP A 111 -31.88 1.32 -56.18
N THR A 112 -31.09 1.28 -57.26
CA THR A 112 -29.71 1.75 -57.25
C THR A 112 -29.64 3.25 -56.93
N SER A 113 -30.54 4.06 -57.46
CA SER A 113 -30.59 5.49 -57.19
C SER A 113 -30.98 5.79 -55.74
N LYS A 114 -31.86 4.98 -55.11
CA LYS A 114 -32.18 5.12 -53.68
C LYS A 114 -30.97 4.84 -52.82
N ASP A 115 -30.22 3.78 -53.13
CA ASP A 115 -29.00 3.42 -52.41
C ASP A 115 -27.91 4.49 -52.54
N ILE A 116 -27.66 4.97 -53.76
CA ILE A 116 -26.73 6.09 -54.01
C ILE A 116 -27.18 7.35 -53.26
N ASN A 117 -28.49 7.64 -53.22
CA ASN A 117 -28.99 8.81 -52.53
C ASN A 117 -28.89 8.65 -51.00
N ALA A 118 -29.08 7.45 -50.48
CA ALA A 118 -28.84 7.14 -49.07
C ALA A 118 -27.36 7.33 -48.70
N HIS A 119 -26.43 6.81 -49.51
CA HIS A 119 -24.99 7.03 -49.33
C HIS A 119 -24.61 8.51 -49.46
N ARG A 120 -25.14 9.24 -50.44
CA ARG A 120 -24.92 10.70 -50.55
C ARG A 120 -25.45 11.46 -49.34
N ARG A 121 -26.62 11.09 -48.84
CA ARG A 121 -27.21 11.70 -47.64
C ARG A 121 -26.33 11.43 -46.42
N LEU A 122 -25.86 10.20 -46.24
CA LEU A 122 -24.93 9.84 -45.15
C LEU A 122 -23.60 10.59 -45.27
N ASN A 123 -23.01 10.67 -46.47
CA ASN A 123 -21.78 11.41 -46.70
C ASN A 123 -21.97 12.91 -46.46
N SER A 124 -23.08 13.49 -46.91
CA SER A 124 -23.41 14.89 -46.65
C SER A 124 -23.57 15.14 -45.15
N LEU A 125 -24.26 14.26 -44.42
CA LEU A 125 -24.44 14.39 -42.97
C LEU A 125 -23.10 14.28 -42.24
N THR A 126 -22.25 13.34 -42.66
CA THR A 126 -20.90 13.14 -42.11
C THR A 126 -20.03 14.36 -42.36
N LEU A 127 -20.09 14.96 -43.55
CA LEU A 127 -19.38 16.21 -43.88
C LEU A 127 -19.88 17.39 -43.03
N THR A 128 -21.19 17.53 -42.86
CA THR A 128 -21.77 18.62 -42.04
C THR A 128 -21.38 18.50 -40.57
N ARG A 129 -21.31 17.28 -40.02
CA ARG A 129 -20.97 17.00 -38.62
C ARG A 129 -19.51 16.60 -38.42
N ASN A 130 -18.65 16.80 -39.43
CA ASN A 130 -17.27 16.32 -39.39
C ASN A 130 -16.46 16.95 -38.25
N ALA A 131 -16.67 18.24 -37.98
CA ALA A 131 -15.99 18.93 -36.89
C ALA A 131 -16.32 18.33 -35.51
N GLU A 132 -17.61 18.09 -35.24
CA GLU A 132 -18.08 17.47 -33.98
C GLU A 132 -17.56 16.03 -33.83
N LEU A 133 -17.46 15.28 -34.92
CA LEU A 133 -16.86 13.94 -34.90
C LEU A 133 -15.36 14.00 -34.64
N LEU A 134 -14.67 15.00 -35.18
CA LEU A 134 -13.24 15.19 -34.96
C LEU A 134 -12.94 15.52 -33.49
N GLU A 135 -13.74 16.37 -32.84
CA GLU A 135 -13.60 16.67 -31.41
C GLU A 135 -13.63 15.41 -30.54
N ILE A 136 -14.51 14.45 -30.84
CA ILE A 136 -14.58 13.16 -30.13
C ILE A 136 -13.33 12.30 -30.41
N LEU A 137 -12.85 12.29 -31.64
CA LEU A 137 -11.65 11.54 -32.04
C LEU A 137 -10.36 12.15 -31.48
N GLU A 138 -10.34 13.45 -31.20
CA GLU A 138 -9.18 14.16 -30.63
C GLU A 138 -9.09 14.06 -29.10
N MET A 139 -10.14 13.60 -28.41
CA MET A 139 -10.15 13.48 -26.94
C MET A 139 -8.95 12.72 -26.36
N PRO A 140 -8.48 11.57 -26.90
CA PRO A 140 -7.27 10.91 -26.39
C PRO A 140 -6.02 11.79 -26.46
N GLN A 141 -5.84 12.55 -27.56
CA GLN A 141 -4.69 13.45 -27.72
C GLN A 141 -4.79 14.66 -26.79
N LEU A 142 -6.01 15.18 -26.58
CA LEU A 142 -6.27 16.22 -25.59
C LEU A 142 -5.96 15.73 -24.17
N MET A 143 -6.36 14.50 -23.83
CA MET A 143 -6.04 13.86 -22.56
C MET A 143 -4.52 13.82 -22.35
N GLU A 144 -3.76 13.30 -23.30
CA GLU A 144 -2.29 13.26 -23.21
C GLU A 144 -1.66 14.65 -23.04
N SER A 145 -2.22 15.65 -23.71
CA SER A 145 -1.74 17.04 -23.63
C SER A 145 -2.02 17.65 -22.26
N CYS A 146 -3.24 17.50 -21.73
CA CYS A 146 -3.62 17.93 -20.38
C CYS A 146 -2.77 17.26 -19.29
N LEU A 147 -2.52 15.96 -19.46
CA LEU A 147 -1.66 15.18 -18.58
C LEU A 147 -0.21 15.69 -18.60
N ARG A 148 0.32 16.05 -19.77
CA ARG A 148 1.68 16.61 -19.91
C ARG A 148 1.81 18.02 -19.34
N SER A 149 0.76 18.83 -19.43
CA SER A 149 0.72 20.21 -18.91
C SER A 149 0.41 20.29 -17.40
N ASN A 150 0.19 19.16 -16.72
CA ASN A 150 -0.24 19.09 -15.31
C ASN A 150 -1.62 19.74 -15.04
N GLN A 151 -2.49 19.76 -16.05
CA GLN A 151 -3.87 20.24 -15.99
C GLN A 151 -4.80 19.09 -15.61
N TYR A 152 -4.77 18.73 -14.32
CA TYR A 152 -5.44 17.53 -13.82
C TYR A 152 -6.97 17.69 -13.68
N ASN A 153 -7.46 18.91 -13.48
CA ASN A 153 -8.89 19.16 -13.39
C ASN A 153 -9.56 19.00 -14.76
N GLU A 154 -8.94 19.54 -15.80
CA GLU A 154 -9.40 19.42 -17.18
C GLU A 154 -9.31 17.97 -17.66
N ALA A 155 -8.23 17.26 -17.31
CA ALA A 155 -8.09 15.83 -17.57
C ALA A 155 -9.19 15.02 -16.87
N LEU A 156 -9.56 15.38 -15.64
CA LEU A 156 -10.63 14.70 -14.92
C LEU A 156 -11.98 14.91 -15.60
N GLU A 157 -12.33 16.14 -15.96
CA GLU A 157 -13.57 16.45 -16.68
C GLU A 157 -13.66 15.66 -17.99
N LEU A 158 -12.54 15.57 -18.73
CA LEU A 158 -12.46 14.81 -19.97
C LEU A 158 -12.66 13.30 -19.72
N SER A 159 -12.11 12.75 -18.64
CA SER A 159 -12.29 11.34 -18.26
C SER A 159 -13.76 11.04 -17.91
N GLN A 160 -14.41 11.93 -17.17
CA GLN A 160 -15.82 11.80 -16.80
C GLN A 160 -16.73 11.89 -18.03
N TYR A 161 -16.44 12.82 -18.95
CA TYR A 161 -17.15 12.94 -20.22
C TYR A 161 -17.00 11.68 -21.07
N ALA A 162 -15.79 11.15 -21.20
CA ALA A 162 -15.52 9.91 -21.94
C ALA A 162 -16.30 8.71 -21.33
N ARG A 163 -16.31 8.56 -19.99
CA ARG A 163 -17.11 7.53 -19.30
C ARG A 163 -18.61 7.67 -19.59
N GLN A 164 -19.15 8.89 -19.53
CA GLN A 164 -20.55 9.14 -19.86
C GLN A 164 -20.88 8.83 -21.33
N LEU A 165 -19.96 9.13 -22.24
CA LEU A 165 -20.10 8.81 -23.67
C LEU A 165 -20.11 7.30 -23.89
N GLY A 166 -19.22 6.56 -23.23
CA GLY A 166 -19.18 5.10 -23.26
C GLY A 166 -20.45 4.45 -22.71
N MET A 167 -21.04 5.00 -21.64
CA MET A 167 -22.31 4.49 -21.10
C MET A 167 -23.49 4.70 -22.07
N LYS A 168 -23.51 5.81 -22.81
CA LYS A 168 -24.61 6.15 -23.74
C LYS A 168 -24.47 5.47 -25.10
N HIS A 169 -23.24 5.27 -25.57
CA HIS A 169 -22.95 4.81 -26.94
C HIS A 169 -21.95 3.64 -26.99
N GLY A 170 -22.03 2.74 -26.01
CA GLY A 170 -21.14 1.57 -25.90
C GLY A 170 -21.22 0.56 -27.04
N ASP A 171 -22.30 0.60 -27.83
CA ASP A 171 -22.48 -0.27 -29.01
C ASP A 171 -21.54 0.09 -30.16
N ILE A 172 -20.93 1.28 -30.15
CA ILE A 172 -20.04 1.75 -31.20
C ILE A 172 -18.58 1.40 -30.84
N PRO A 173 -17.89 0.55 -31.61
CA PRO A 173 -16.55 0.05 -31.25
C PRO A 173 -15.50 1.15 -31.19
N ILE A 174 -15.63 2.21 -32.01
CA ILE A 174 -14.72 3.36 -32.00
C ILE A 174 -14.81 4.11 -30.66
N ILE A 175 -16.01 4.34 -30.14
CA ILE A 175 -16.21 5.02 -28.85
C ILE A 175 -15.66 4.16 -27.72
N SER A 176 -15.87 2.83 -27.78
CA SER A 176 -15.28 1.91 -26.80
C SER A 176 -13.74 1.95 -26.81
N SER A 177 -13.10 2.06 -27.99
CA SER A 177 -11.64 2.23 -28.11
C SER A 177 -11.16 3.54 -27.49
N ILE A 178 -11.84 4.66 -27.80
CA ILE A 178 -11.50 5.99 -27.27
C ILE A 178 -11.57 6.00 -25.74
N VAL A 179 -12.63 5.43 -25.16
CA VAL A 179 -12.77 5.32 -23.70
C VAL A 179 -11.64 4.47 -23.12
N ALA A 180 -11.30 3.34 -23.74
CA ALA A 180 -10.20 2.50 -23.27
C ALA A 180 -8.83 3.19 -23.34
N GLU A 181 -8.56 3.96 -24.41
CA GLU A 181 -7.33 4.75 -24.56
C GLU A 181 -7.24 5.85 -23.49
N ILE A 182 -8.34 6.55 -23.23
CA ILE A 182 -8.42 7.58 -22.18
C ILE A 182 -8.19 6.98 -20.79
N GLU A 183 -8.83 5.86 -20.46
CA GLU A 183 -8.63 5.17 -19.17
C GLU A 183 -7.20 4.62 -19.01
N SER A 184 -6.58 4.16 -20.10
CA SER A 184 -5.18 3.72 -20.10
C SER A 184 -4.23 4.87 -19.79
N SER A 185 -4.42 6.02 -20.46
CA SER A 185 -3.64 7.24 -20.22
C SER A 185 -3.84 7.77 -18.80
N TRP A 186 -5.07 7.73 -18.29
CA TRP A 186 -5.40 8.08 -16.90
C TRP A 186 -4.71 7.18 -15.89
N SER A 187 -4.80 5.85 -16.07
CA SER A 187 -4.15 4.86 -15.20
C SER A 187 -2.63 5.01 -15.21
N GLY A 188 -2.04 5.31 -16.37
CA GLY A 188 -0.63 5.65 -16.51
C GLY A 188 -0.23 6.86 -15.67
N MET A 189 -1.04 7.93 -15.67
CA MET A 189 -0.80 9.11 -14.85
C MET A 189 -0.87 8.80 -13.35
N VAL A 190 -1.91 8.08 -12.91
CA VAL A 190 -2.03 7.65 -11.50
C VAL A 190 -0.77 6.90 -11.08
N GLY A 191 -0.25 6.01 -11.94
CA GLY A 191 1.02 5.33 -11.73
C GLY A 191 2.22 6.28 -11.59
N GLN A 192 2.31 7.33 -12.40
CA GLN A 192 3.38 8.34 -12.32
C GLN A 192 3.29 9.20 -11.04
N VAL A 193 2.08 9.59 -10.63
CA VAL A 193 1.85 10.34 -9.39
C VAL A 193 2.22 9.49 -8.17
N VAL A 194 1.78 8.23 -8.13
CA VAL A 194 2.18 7.28 -7.08
C VAL A 194 3.69 7.00 -7.10
N GLY A 195 4.29 6.92 -8.30
CA GLY A 195 5.75 6.81 -8.45
C GLY A 195 6.48 8.03 -7.88
N SER A 196 5.94 9.23 -8.07
CA SER A 196 6.50 10.48 -7.53
C SER A 196 6.48 10.51 -6.00
N LEU A 197 5.53 9.84 -5.34
CA LEU A 197 5.49 9.69 -3.88
C LEU A 197 6.65 8.85 -3.30
N ARG A 198 7.39 8.10 -4.14
CA ARG A 198 8.57 7.31 -3.73
C ARG A 198 9.87 8.11 -3.67
N GLY A 199 9.81 9.43 -3.79
CA GLY A 199 10.99 10.32 -3.68
C GLY A 199 11.06 11.06 -2.35
N ASP A 200 12.20 11.71 -2.08
CA ASP A 200 12.29 12.67 -0.98
C ASP A 200 11.46 13.90 -1.33
N LEU A 201 10.44 14.19 -0.52
CA LEU A 201 9.46 15.22 -0.82
C LEU A 201 9.12 16.05 0.41
N PRO A 202 9.04 17.39 0.27
CA PRO A 202 8.55 18.24 1.34
C PRO A 202 7.04 18.09 1.49
N LEU A 203 6.53 18.37 2.70
CA LEU A 203 5.11 18.27 3.05
C LEU A 203 4.16 18.95 2.04
N PRO A 204 4.41 20.19 1.55
CA PRO A 204 3.51 20.85 0.60
C PRO A 204 3.37 20.07 -0.71
N ARG A 205 4.45 19.45 -1.18
CA ARG A 205 4.40 18.66 -2.42
C ARG A 205 3.65 17.34 -2.22
N CYS A 206 3.73 16.76 -1.03
CA CYS A 206 2.95 15.57 -0.66
C CYS A 206 1.45 15.87 -0.65
N LEU A 207 1.07 16.98 -0.03
CA LEU A 207 -0.31 17.46 0.00
C LEU A 207 -0.86 17.72 -1.41
N GLN A 208 -0.05 18.31 -2.29
CA GLN A 208 -0.43 18.48 -3.70
C GLN A 208 -0.66 17.14 -4.38
N LEU A 209 0.29 16.20 -4.32
CA LEU A 209 0.18 14.91 -5.02
C LEU A 209 -0.98 14.06 -4.46
N VAL A 210 -1.17 14.02 -3.15
CA VAL A 210 -2.29 13.30 -2.53
C VAL A 210 -3.62 14.01 -2.80
N GLY A 211 -3.64 15.34 -2.82
CA GLY A 211 -4.80 16.13 -3.27
C GLY A 211 -5.19 15.82 -4.71
N LEU A 212 -4.21 15.65 -5.60
CA LEU A 212 -4.44 15.21 -6.98
C LEU A 212 -4.99 13.79 -7.04
N LEU A 213 -4.44 12.85 -6.27
CA LEU A 213 -4.98 11.48 -6.22
C LEU A 213 -6.42 11.43 -5.69
N ARG A 214 -6.77 12.31 -4.74
CA ARG A 214 -8.15 12.47 -4.27
C ARG A 214 -9.04 13.08 -5.33
N SER A 215 -8.58 14.12 -6.03
CA SER A 215 -9.38 14.72 -7.10
C SER A 215 -9.64 13.69 -8.19
N MET A 216 -8.63 12.87 -8.52
CA MET A 216 -8.72 11.81 -9.51
C MET A 216 -9.74 10.69 -9.19
N ASP A 217 -10.28 10.63 -7.97
CA ASP A 217 -11.17 9.56 -7.50
C ASP A 217 -10.64 8.14 -7.85
N ALA A 218 -9.31 8.00 -7.87
CA ALA A 218 -8.65 6.77 -8.29
C ALA A 218 -8.60 5.72 -7.17
N PHE A 219 -8.75 6.15 -5.91
CA PHE A 219 -8.64 5.34 -4.72
C PHE A 219 -9.66 5.79 -3.68
N THR A 220 -10.22 4.84 -2.93
CA THR A 220 -10.94 5.15 -1.69
C THR A 220 -9.98 5.69 -0.62
N GLU A 221 -10.49 6.39 0.40
CA GLU A 221 -9.64 6.96 1.46
C GLU A 221 -8.74 5.91 2.16
N PRO A 222 -9.23 4.69 2.50
CA PRO A 222 -8.36 3.64 3.03
C PRO A 222 -7.30 3.14 2.04
N GLU A 223 -7.65 3.00 0.75
CA GLU A 223 -6.70 2.59 -0.29
C GLU A 223 -5.63 3.66 -0.50
N LEU A 224 -6.00 4.94 -0.46
CA LEU A 224 -5.08 6.06 -0.59
C LEU A 224 -4.08 6.09 0.57
N ARG A 225 -4.52 5.85 1.81
CA ARG A 225 -3.64 5.68 2.99
C ARG A 225 -2.64 4.56 2.77
N ILE A 226 -3.09 3.39 2.34
CA ILE A 226 -2.23 2.23 2.07
C ILE A 226 -1.23 2.57 0.96
N LYS A 227 -1.68 3.14 -0.16
CA LYS A 227 -0.80 3.49 -1.29
C LYS A 227 0.25 4.52 -0.90
N PHE A 228 -0.12 5.52 -0.10
CA PHE A 228 0.82 6.49 0.44
C PHE A 228 1.88 5.82 1.32
N LEU A 229 1.45 5.01 2.31
CA LEU A 229 2.37 4.31 3.20
C LEU A 229 3.27 3.34 2.44
N GLN A 230 2.75 2.60 1.46
CA GLN A 230 3.54 1.71 0.60
C GLN A 230 4.60 2.46 -0.20
N ALA A 231 4.25 3.62 -0.78
CA ALA A 231 5.19 4.42 -1.55
C ALA A 231 6.31 4.99 -0.66
N ARG A 232 5.94 5.51 0.52
CA ARG A 232 6.89 6.03 1.51
C ARG A 232 7.78 4.96 2.13
N ASP A 233 7.20 3.80 2.44
CA ASP A 233 7.94 2.66 2.96
C ASP A 233 8.94 2.14 1.93
N SER A 234 8.53 1.99 0.66
CA SER A 234 9.44 1.54 -0.41
C SER A 234 10.67 2.46 -0.52
N TRP A 235 10.46 3.77 -0.38
CA TRP A 235 11.55 4.75 -0.37
C TRP A 235 12.43 4.63 0.87
N LEU A 236 11.83 4.56 2.06
CA LEU A 236 12.55 4.40 3.33
C LEU A 236 13.39 3.11 3.34
N GLN A 237 12.82 1.97 2.91
CA GLN A 237 13.54 0.71 2.79
C GLN A 237 14.69 0.82 1.78
N GLY A 238 14.51 1.54 0.68
CA GLY A 238 15.58 1.84 -0.26
C GLY A 238 16.76 2.57 0.38
N LEU A 239 16.47 3.55 1.26
CA LEU A 239 17.49 4.27 2.02
C LEU A 239 18.19 3.38 3.05
N LEU A 240 17.43 2.59 3.82
CA LEU A 240 17.98 1.71 4.85
C LEU A 240 18.83 0.59 4.25
N ASN A 241 18.41 0.01 3.12
CA ASN A 241 19.17 -1.03 2.42
C ASN A 241 20.45 -0.50 1.76
N ALA A 242 20.55 0.81 1.52
CA ALA A 242 21.76 1.43 0.97
C ALA A 242 22.86 1.66 2.02
N ILE A 243 22.57 1.45 3.31
CA ILE A 243 23.54 1.62 4.39
C ILE A 243 24.55 0.45 4.35
N PRO A 244 25.87 0.72 4.33
CA PRO A 244 26.88 -0.33 4.40
C PRO A 244 26.79 -1.13 5.70
N LYS A 245 26.85 -2.46 5.60
CA LYS A 245 26.78 -3.40 6.75
C LYS A 245 28.15 -3.88 7.24
N GLU A 246 29.23 -3.32 6.71
CA GLU A 246 30.61 -3.75 7.01
C GLU A 246 31.05 -3.35 8.42
N ASP A 247 30.63 -2.17 8.88
CA ASP A 247 30.92 -1.64 10.22
C ASP A 247 29.62 -1.52 11.03
N PRO A 248 29.42 -2.35 12.08
CA PRO A 248 28.24 -2.30 12.93
C PRO A 248 28.01 -0.92 13.57
N ASN A 249 29.08 -0.21 13.97
CA ASN A 249 28.98 1.12 14.58
C ASN A 249 28.41 2.14 13.58
N LEU A 250 28.92 2.13 12.35
CA LEU A 250 28.46 3.04 11.30
C LEU A 250 27.05 2.68 10.83
N HIS A 251 26.78 1.38 10.68
CA HIS A 251 25.48 0.87 10.24
C HIS A 251 24.37 1.27 11.23
N ILE A 252 24.58 1.03 12.52
CA ILE A 252 23.58 1.32 13.55
C ILE A 252 23.37 2.83 13.74
N ALA A 253 24.45 3.62 13.78
CA ALA A 253 24.34 5.08 13.95
C ALA A 253 23.59 5.73 12.78
N LYS A 254 23.93 5.34 11.53
CA LYS A 254 23.21 5.83 10.33
C LYS A 254 21.76 5.33 10.30
N THR A 255 21.51 4.09 10.70
CA THR A 255 20.15 3.54 10.76
C THR A 255 19.29 4.32 11.75
N ILE A 256 19.83 4.64 12.94
CA ILE A 256 19.13 5.46 13.94
C ILE A 256 18.84 6.86 13.38
N GLU A 257 19.83 7.51 12.78
CA GLU A 257 19.70 8.86 12.23
C GLU A 257 18.64 8.93 11.12
N LEU A 258 18.77 8.08 10.10
CA LEU A 258 17.86 8.06 8.95
C LEU A 258 16.46 7.62 9.36
N SER A 259 16.33 6.59 10.20
CA SER A 259 15.02 6.15 10.69
C SER A 259 14.33 7.26 11.48
N ARG A 260 15.04 7.94 12.39
CA ARG A 260 14.47 9.04 13.17
C ARG A 260 13.97 10.17 12.29
N ILE A 261 14.78 10.65 11.35
CA ILE A 261 14.43 11.79 10.49
C ILE A 261 13.27 11.42 9.56
N HIS A 262 13.40 10.30 8.84
CA HIS A 262 12.46 9.96 7.77
C HIS A 262 11.16 9.38 8.30
N LEU A 263 11.16 8.57 9.37
CA LEU A 263 9.91 8.14 10.00
C LEU A 263 9.17 9.34 10.59
N PHE A 264 9.86 10.29 11.23
CA PHE A 264 9.20 11.49 11.76
C PHE A 264 8.55 12.31 10.64
N ASN A 265 9.24 12.47 9.51
CA ASN A 265 8.69 13.14 8.33
C ASN A 265 7.47 12.40 7.78
N ILE A 266 7.53 11.07 7.63
CA ILE A 266 6.39 10.28 7.14
C ILE A 266 5.19 10.39 8.09
N ILE A 267 5.41 10.31 9.41
CA ILE A 267 4.34 10.47 10.40
C ILE A 267 3.73 11.87 10.31
N THR A 268 4.56 12.92 10.23
CA THR A 268 4.09 14.29 10.11
C THR A 268 3.30 14.50 8.83
N GLN A 269 3.77 13.95 7.70
CA GLN A 269 3.07 13.99 6.42
C GLN A 269 1.75 13.23 6.47
N TYR A 270 1.74 12.03 7.06
CA TYR A 270 0.54 11.23 7.20
C TYR A 270 -0.52 11.96 8.03
N LYS A 271 -0.17 12.43 9.24
CA LYS A 271 -1.10 13.16 10.12
C LYS A 271 -1.64 14.45 9.49
N ALA A 272 -0.82 15.16 8.71
CA ALA A 272 -1.26 16.38 8.01
C ALA A 272 -2.21 16.11 6.83
N MET A 273 -2.16 14.92 6.24
CA MET A 273 -2.98 14.56 5.08
C MET A 273 -4.24 13.79 5.45
N PHE A 274 -4.14 12.90 6.43
CA PHE A 274 -5.20 12.02 6.91
C PHE A 274 -5.50 12.44 8.34
N ASN A 275 -6.46 13.36 8.49
CA ASN A 275 -6.80 14.01 9.74
C ASN A 275 -7.51 13.01 10.67
N ASP A 276 -6.75 12.15 11.35
CA ASP A 276 -7.30 11.05 12.16
C ASP A 276 -7.94 11.54 13.48
N ASP A 277 -7.68 12.78 13.90
CA ASP A 277 -8.25 13.40 15.12
C ASP A 277 -9.74 13.77 14.98
N GLU A 278 -10.27 13.90 13.75
CA GLU A 278 -11.69 14.22 13.49
C GLU A 278 -12.63 12.99 13.52
N LEU A 279 -12.07 11.78 13.66
CA LEU A 279 -12.87 10.54 13.65
C LEU A 279 -13.47 10.17 15.01
N VAL A 280 -13.17 10.93 16.08
CA VAL A 280 -13.80 10.76 17.41
C VAL A 280 -15.11 11.55 17.50
N ILE A 281 -16.00 11.39 16.51
CA ILE A 281 -17.39 11.82 16.62
C ILE A 281 -18.17 10.62 17.20
N PRO A 282 -18.76 10.73 18.40
CA PRO A 282 -19.52 9.63 18.98
C PRO A 282 -20.78 9.38 18.14
N GLY A 283 -20.79 8.32 17.34
CA GLY A 283 -21.94 7.93 16.50
C GLY A 283 -21.65 7.44 15.08
N ARG A 284 -20.40 7.45 14.59
CA ARG A 284 -20.01 6.72 13.36
C ARG A 284 -19.59 5.29 13.70
N ASP A 285 -20.00 4.33 12.87
CA ASP A 285 -19.72 2.90 13.03
C ASP A 285 -18.23 2.62 13.37
N LEU A 286 -18.00 1.87 14.44
CA LEU A 286 -16.69 1.42 14.94
C LEU A 286 -15.97 0.41 14.02
N THR A 287 -16.41 0.19 12.79
CA THR A 287 -16.07 -1.02 12.04
C THR A 287 -14.80 -0.94 11.19
N LEU A 288 -14.28 0.25 10.92
CA LEU A 288 -12.99 0.44 10.25
C LEU A 288 -12.21 1.52 10.98
N ASN A 289 -11.31 1.11 11.87
CA ASN A 289 -10.34 2.03 12.46
C ASN A 289 -9.31 2.34 11.37
N GLU A 290 -9.63 3.27 10.46
CA GLU A 290 -8.79 3.60 9.31
C GLU A 290 -7.40 4.09 9.73
N SER A 291 -7.30 4.66 10.94
CA SER A 291 -6.04 5.04 11.59
C SER A 291 -5.21 3.85 12.06
N ALA A 292 -5.81 2.68 12.29
CA ALA A 292 -5.09 1.47 12.71
C ALA A 292 -4.09 0.98 11.66
N ILE A 293 -4.36 1.23 10.37
CA ILE A 293 -3.43 0.91 9.27
C ILE A 293 -2.09 1.61 9.49
N PHE A 294 -2.13 2.88 9.88
CA PHE A 294 -0.93 3.68 10.15
C PHE A 294 -0.20 3.23 11.41
N TYR A 295 -0.90 2.98 12.51
CA TYR A 295 -0.27 2.53 13.75
C TYR A 295 0.35 1.14 13.61
N HIS A 296 -0.30 0.23 12.88
CA HIS A 296 0.25 -1.10 12.57
C HIS A 296 1.52 -1.00 11.70
N TRP A 297 1.48 -0.18 10.64
CA TRP A 297 2.66 0.09 9.83
C TRP A 297 3.81 0.66 10.68
N LEU A 298 3.51 1.58 11.59
CA LEU A 298 4.51 2.19 12.45
C LEU A 298 5.12 1.19 13.45
N GLU A 299 4.29 0.32 14.04
CA GLU A 299 4.74 -0.78 14.90
C GLU A 299 5.67 -1.74 14.14
N GLU A 300 5.35 -2.06 12.88
CA GLU A 300 6.21 -2.88 12.01
C GLU A 300 7.59 -2.22 11.81
N LYS A 301 7.63 -0.92 11.51
CA LYS A 301 8.92 -0.20 11.31
C LYS A 301 9.74 -0.10 12.58
N ILE A 302 9.09 0.11 13.73
CA ILE A 302 9.79 0.09 15.03
C ILE A 302 10.32 -1.30 15.33
N SER A 303 9.54 -2.35 15.06
CA SER A 303 9.98 -3.73 15.27
C SER A 303 11.14 -4.11 14.34
N GLN A 304 11.13 -3.64 13.09
CA GLN A 304 12.27 -3.77 12.16
C GLN A 304 13.52 -3.08 12.71
N PHE A 305 13.38 -1.84 13.20
CA PHE A 305 14.49 -1.11 13.81
C PHE A 305 15.05 -1.85 15.03
N LEU A 306 14.18 -2.35 15.92
CA LEU A 306 14.59 -3.10 17.12
C LEU A 306 15.30 -4.41 16.76
N ALA A 307 14.86 -5.10 15.70
CA ALA A 307 15.53 -6.31 15.22
C ALA A 307 16.93 -6.01 14.66
N THR A 308 17.08 -4.91 13.91
CA THR A 308 18.41 -4.44 13.46
C THR A 308 19.30 -4.06 14.65
N LEU A 309 18.73 -3.35 15.64
CA LEU A 309 19.44 -2.99 16.87
C LEU A 309 19.95 -4.22 17.62
N GLU A 310 19.12 -5.25 17.78
CA GLU A 310 19.50 -6.50 18.45
C GLU A 310 20.63 -7.25 17.72
N GLN A 311 20.68 -7.19 16.39
CA GLN A 311 21.71 -7.87 15.59
C GLN A 311 23.05 -7.14 15.62
N ASP A 312 23.04 -5.80 15.54
CA ASP A 312 24.27 -5.02 15.40
C ASP A 312 24.92 -4.65 16.74
N LEU A 313 24.11 -4.51 17.81
CA LEU A 313 24.59 -4.04 19.12
C LEU A 313 25.75 -4.85 19.71
N PRO A 314 25.83 -6.19 19.57
CA PRO A 314 26.98 -6.97 20.06
C PRO A 314 28.33 -6.61 19.40
N GLY A 315 28.30 -6.06 18.18
CA GLY A 315 29.50 -5.67 17.42
C GLY A 315 29.97 -4.23 17.68
N VAL A 316 29.25 -3.46 18.50
CA VAL A 316 29.49 -2.04 18.75
C VAL A 316 30.58 -1.84 19.81
N THR A 317 31.46 -0.87 19.58
CA THR A 317 32.54 -0.54 20.52
C THR A 317 32.08 0.37 21.65
N SER A 318 31.18 1.32 21.37
CA SER A 318 30.72 2.36 22.29
C SER A 318 29.20 2.29 22.49
N ILE A 319 28.78 1.36 23.35
CA ILE A 319 27.36 1.09 23.65
C ILE A 319 26.68 2.32 24.25
N ASP A 320 27.41 3.13 25.03
CA ASP A 320 26.91 4.37 25.66
C ASP A 320 26.44 5.42 24.64
N SER A 321 27.22 5.61 23.57
CA SER A 321 26.90 6.56 22.51
C SER A 321 25.62 6.14 21.77
N ILE A 322 25.52 4.86 21.41
CA ILE A 322 24.35 4.30 20.74
C ILE A 322 23.12 4.34 21.66
N LEU A 323 23.26 4.03 22.96
CA LEU A 323 22.17 4.16 23.92
C LEU A 323 21.64 5.59 23.98
N GLY A 324 22.54 6.59 24.01
CA GLY A 324 22.17 8.00 23.98
C GLY A 324 21.36 8.36 22.72
N GLN A 325 21.82 7.89 21.55
CA GLN A 325 21.13 8.11 20.28
C GLN A 325 19.76 7.41 20.21
N CYS A 326 19.67 6.15 20.65
CA CYS A 326 18.42 5.39 20.71
C CYS A 326 17.43 6.02 21.70
N THR A 327 17.90 6.49 22.85
CA THR A 327 17.05 7.16 23.85
C THR A 327 16.52 8.47 23.29
N TYR A 328 17.36 9.27 22.62
CA TYR A 328 16.93 10.48 21.94
C TYR A 328 15.89 10.19 20.84
N PHE A 329 16.10 9.12 20.07
CA PHE A 329 15.15 8.65 19.07
C PHE A 329 13.80 8.28 19.71
N GLY A 330 13.78 7.44 20.75
CA GLY A 330 12.56 7.07 21.47
C GLY A 330 11.82 8.29 22.06
N LEU A 331 12.53 9.19 22.74
CA LEU A 331 11.95 10.41 23.32
C LEU A 331 11.36 11.35 22.26
N SER A 332 12.00 11.44 21.09
CA SER A 332 11.49 12.28 19.99
C SER A 332 10.14 11.77 19.45
N PHE A 333 9.90 10.46 19.51
CA PHE A 333 8.66 9.81 19.06
C PHE A 333 7.60 9.76 20.16
N GLY A 334 8.00 9.81 21.44
CA GLY A 334 7.07 9.94 22.56
C GLY A 334 6.15 11.15 22.42
N ARG A 335 6.64 12.26 21.85
CA ARG A 335 5.83 13.46 21.54
C ARG A 335 4.73 13.21 20.50
N VAL A 336 4.91 12.21 19.65
CA VAL A 336 4.00 11.85 18.56
C VAL A 336 3.02 10.76 18.99
N GLY A 337 3.13 10.29 20.23
CA GLY A 337 2.29 9.26 20.85
C GLY A 337 2.88 7.85 20.78
N VAL A 338 4.19 7.72 20.51
CA VAL A 338 4.84 6.44 20.22
C VAL A 338 6.07 6.29 21.10
N ASP A 339 5.95 5.52 22.17
CA ASP A 339 7.04 5.26 23.11
C ASP A 339 7.50 3.80 23.03
N PHE A 340 8.75 3.60 22.62
CA PHE A 340 9.40 2.29 22.55
C PHE A 340 10.69 2.23 23.40
N THR A 341 10.89 3.20 24.29
CA THR A 341 12.07 3.27 25.18
C THR A 341 12.19 2.05 26.11
N GLY A 342 11.05 1.48 26.54
CA GLY A 342 11.02 0.22 27.30
C GLY A 342 11.63 -0.95 26.53
N ARG A 343 11.21 -1.14 25.27
CA ARG A 343 11.74 -2.23 24.41
C ARG A 343 13.21 -2.05 24.07
N ILE A 344 13.67 -0.80 23.90
CA ILE A 344 15.10 -0.51 23.75
C ILE A 344 15.86 -0.96 25.00
N SER A 345 15.36 -0.59 26.18
CA SER A 345 16.03 -0.86 27.46
C SER A 345 16.27 -2.36 27.67
N ASP A 346 15.29 -3.20 27.34
CA ASP A 346 15.41 -4.66 27.46
C ASP A 346 16.54 -5.23 26.57
N ILE A 347 16.69 -4.72 25.34
CA ILE A 347 17.75 -5.14 24.42
C ILE A 347 19.13 -4.78 24.99
N PHE A 348 19.29 -3.55 25.48
CA PHE A 348 20.56 -3.09 26.05
C PHE A 348 20.92 -3.86 27.33
N VAL A 349 19.96 -4.08 28.24
CA VAL A 349 20.18 -4.88 29.46
C VAL A 349 20.69 -6.27 29.10
N ARG A 350 20.06 -6.94 28.14
CA ARG A 350 20.46 -8.29 27.71
C ARG A 350 21.84 -8.30 27.07
N VAL A 351 22.13 -7.43 26.09
CA VAL A 351 23.42 -7.43 25.37
C VAL A 351 24.58 -7.05 26.31
N ILE A 352 24.39 -6.06 27.18
CA ILE A 352 25.41 -5.68 28.19
C ILE A 352 25.65 -6.83 29.18
N GLY A 353 24.58 -7.50 29.62
CA GLY A 353 24.67 -8.66 30.50
C GLY A 353 25.42 -9.83 29.85
N GLU A 354 25.09 -10.18 28.62
CA GLU A 354 25.74 -11.25 27.86
C GLU A 354 27.22 -10.95 27.61
N LYS A 355 27.56 -9.71 27.26
CA LYS A 355 28.95 -9.29 27.07
C LYS A 355 29.75 -9.41 28.37
N PHE A 356 29.21 -8.91 29.49
CA PHE A 356 29.84 -9.04 30.80
C PHE A 356 30.03 -10.51 31.22
N GLU A 357 29.02 -11.35 31.00
CA GLU A 357 29.10 -12.80 31.26
C GLU A 357 30.21 -13.47 30.45
N GLN A 358 30.36 -13.12 29.17
CA GLN A 358 31.43 -13.62 28.30
C GLN A 358 32.82 -13.17 28.78
N ASP A 359 32.98 -11.91 29.16
CA ASP A 359 34.25 -11.36 29.65
C ASP A 359 34.68 -11.99 30.97
N ILE A 360 33.75 -12.17 31.91
CA ILE A 360 34.03 -12.85 33.18
C ILE A 360 34.40 -14.31 32.92
N ARG A 361 33.61 -15.07 32.14
CA ARG A 361 33.94 -16.47 31.81
C ARG A 361 35.29 -16.61 31.11
N ARG A 362 35.62 -15.69 30.20
CA ARG A 362 36.93 -15.67 29.53
C ARG A 362 38.05 -15.44 30.54
N THR A 363 37.86 -14.54 31.48
CA THR A 363 38.83 -14.23 32.54
C THR A 363 39.00 -15.41 33.51
N THR A 364 37.92 -16.08 33.92
CA THR A 364 37.99 -17.30 34.75
C THR A 364 38.74 -18.43 34.04
N ARG A 365 38.44 -18.69 32.76
CA ARG A 365 39.13 -19.72 31.97
C ARG A 365 40.60 -19.40 31.74
N LYS A 366 40.95 -18.11 31.60
CA LYS A 366 42.34 -17.68 31.51
C LYS A 366 43.08 -17.98 32.80
N PHE A 367 42.47 -17.67 33.96
CA PHE A 367 43.03 -18.02 35.26
C PHE A 367 43.25 -19.53 35.43
N GLU A 368 42.27 -20.37 35.05
CA GLU A 368 42.40 -21.82 35.12
C GLU A 368 43.60 -22.33 34.29
N LYS A 369 43.82 -21.78 33.09
CA LYS A 369 44.98 -22.09 32.25
C LYS A 369 46.29 -21.57 32.83
N ASP A 370 46.30 -20.35 33.34
CA ASP A 370 47.50 -19.76 33.96
C ASP A 370 47.93 -20.59 35.18
N MET A 371 46.96 -21.17 35.91
CA MET A 371 47.22 -22.08 37.03
C MET A 371 47.91 -23.39 36.62
N GLU A 372 47.64 -23.93 35.42
CA GLU A 372 48.34 -25.14 34.92
C GLU A 372 49.84 -24.90 34.70
N THR A 373 50.21 -23.67 34.36
CA THR A 373 51.61 -23.27 34.13
C THR A 373 52.27 -22.64 35.36
N PHE A 374 51.50 -22.42 36.43
CA PHE A 374 51.96 -21.67 37.59
C PHE A 374 52.91 -22.50 38.45
N THR A 375 54.04 -21.89 38.80
CA THR A 375 54.99 -22.44 39.77
C THR A 375 55.13 -21.47 40.94
N LEU A 376 55.10 -21.98 42.17
CA LEU A 376 55.34 -21.19 43.38
C LEU A 376 56.83 -20.83 43.49
N ILE A 377 57.26 -19.82 42.74
CA ILE A 377 58.65 -19.35 42.77
C ILE A 377 58.89 -18.63 44.10
N ASN A 378 59.88 -19.11 44.87
CA ASN A 378 60.41 -18.42 46.04
C ASN A 378 61.14 -17.13 45.61
N LYS A 379 60.43 -16.08 45.21
CA LYS A 379 61.01 -14.74 45.15
C LYS A 379 60.94 -14.11 46.54
N THR A 380 62.01 -14.29 47.30
CA THR A 380 62.31 -13.51 48.50
C THR A 380 62.66 -12.07 48.10
N GLN A 381 61.70 -11.32 47.57
CA GLN A 381 61.80 -9.86 47.48
C GLN A 381 60.82 -9.29 48.48
N ARG A 382 61.28 -9.14 49.72
CA ARG A 382 60.63 -8.24 50.68
C ARG A 382 60.71 -6.83 50.10
N LEU A 383 59.67 -6.41 49.40
CA LEU A 383 59.34 -5.00 49.34
C LEU A 383 58.72 -4.69 50.71
N ASP A 384 59.39 -3.87 51.51
CA ASP A 384 58.82 -3.32 52.75
C ASP A 384 57.64 -2.42 52.39
N ILE A 385 56.49 -3.02 52.09
CA ILE A 385 55.22 -2.33 51.89
C ILE A 385 54.66 -2.09 53.29
N LYS A 386 54.68 -0.82 53.72
CA LYS A 386 53.98 -0.39 54.93
C LYS A 386 52.52 -0.85 54.84
N THR A 387 52.08 -1.58 55.86
CA THR A 387 50.69 -1.98 56.05
C THR A 387 49.84 -0.76 56.39
N GLU A 388 49.63 0.13 55.44
CA GLU A 388 48.56 1.11 55.54
C GLU A 388 47.28 0.43 55.06
N THR A 389 46.40 0.17 56.00
CA THR A 389 45.02 -0.26 55.82
C THR A 389 44.24 0.78 55.01
N ALA A 390 44.39 0.76 53.69
CA ALA A 390 43.56 1.53 52.77
C ALA A 390 42.75 0.53 51.94
N ILE A 391 41.60 0.11 52.50
CA ILE A 391 40.55 -0.67 51.80
C ILE A 391 39.84 0.23 50.73
N ILE A 392 40.25 1.49 50.58
CA ILE A 392 39.64 2.51 49.74
C ILE A 392 40.72 3.07 48.82
N SER A 393 40.99 2.39 47.70
CA SER A 393 41.85 2.90 46.63
C SER A 393 41.29 2.42 45.31
N GLU A 394 41.22 3.30 44.32
CA GLU A 394 40.84 2.94 42.93
C GLU A 394 41.86 1.96 42.32
N ASN A 395 43.09 1.92 42.85
CA ASN A 395 44.16 1.07 42.35
C ASN A 395 44.07 -0.37 42.89
N PRO A 396 44.40 -1.38 42.06
CA PRO A 396 44.42 -2.78 42.49
C PRO A 396 45.46 -3.01 43.60
N PRO A 397 45.23 -3.94 44.55
CA PRO A 397 46.17 -4.26 45.62
C PRO A 397 47.55 -4.67 45.10
N GLU A 398 48.61 -3.96 45.50
CA GLU A 398 50.00 -4.22 45.06
C GLU A 398 50.49 -5.61 45.46
N GLN A 399 49.92 -6.20 46.51
CA GLN A 399 50.23 -7.55 47.00
C GLN A 399 49.77 -8.66 46.03
N LEU A 400 48.90 -8.36 45.05
CA LEU A 400 48.52 -9.32 44.00
C LEU A 400 49.66 -9.55 43.00
N VAL A 401 50.60 -8.62 42.87
CA VAL A 401 51.72 -8.70 41.92
C VAL A 401 52.67 -9.87 42.27
N GLU A 402 52.76 -10.24 43.54
CA GLU A 402 53.52 -11.42 43.98
C GLU A 402 52.96 -12.73 43.40
N PHE A 403 51.68 -12.74 43.01
CA PHE A 403 50.98 -13.90 42.48
C PHE A 403 50.32 -13.60 41.13
N TYR A 404 51.10 -13.73 40.06
CA TYR A 404 50.71 -13.38 38.69
C TYR A 404 49.30 -13.85 38.26
N PRO A 405 48.86 -15.11 38.50
CA PRO A 405 47.53 -15.55 38.09
C PRO A 405 46.39 -14.71 38.70
N LEU A 406 46.49 -14.34 39.99
CA LEU A 406 45.46 -13.53 40.65
C LEU A 406 45.50 -12.07 40.18
N ALA A 407 46.69 -11.52 39.92
CA ALA A 407 46.83 -10.18 39.35
C ALA A 407 46.20 -10.08 37.96
N GLU A 408 46.47 -11.05 37.08
CA GLU A 408 45.91 -11.10 35.73
C GLU A 408 44.38 -11.26 35.75
N TYR A 409 43.86 -12.11 36.65
CA TYR A 409 42.42 -12.26 36.87
C TYR A 409 41.77 -10.97 37.38
N CYS A 410 42.39 -10.29 38.36
CA CYS A 410 41.92 -9.00 38.87
C CYS A 410 41.87 -7.95 37.75
N ASN A 411 42.93 -7.88 36.93
CA ASN A 411 42.98 -6.97 35.77
C ASN A 411 41.86 -7.25 34.77
N GLY A 412 41.58 -8.52 34.47
CA GLY A 412 40.47 -8.90 33.59
C GLY A 412 39.10 -8.47 34.13
N ILE A 413 38.86 -8.62 35.43
CA ILE A 413 37.64 -8.11 36.09
C ILE A 413 37.56 -6.57 36.02
N ILE A 414 38.67 -5.88 36.28
CA ILE A 414 38.72 -4.40 36.20
C ILE A 414 38.42 -3.94 34.77
N THR A 415 38.95 -4.61 33.75
CA THR A 415 38.63 -4.32 32.35
C THR A 415 37.13 -4.48 32.08
N ALA A 416 36.52 -5.60 32.50
CA ALA A 416 35.08 -5.81 32.35
C ALA A 416 34.23 -4.74 33.08
N PHE A 417 34.66 -4.32 34.27
CA PHE A 417 34.01 -3.25 35.03
C PHE A 417 34.18 -1.87 34.40
N ASN A 418 35.33 -1.57 33.81
CA ASN A 418 35.58 -0.31 33.12
C ASN A 418 34.69 -0.18 31.88
N GLU A 419 34.47 -1.27 31.13
CA GLU A 419 33.54 -1.28 30.01
C GLU A 419 32.07 -1.11 30.47
N LEU A 420 31.70 -1.74 31.59
CA LEU A 420 30.35 -1.61 32.17
C LEU A 420 30.09 -0.21 32.75
N ARG A 421 31.11 0.47 33.28
CA ARG A 421 30.98 1.73 34.03
C ARG A 421 30.24 2.84 33.27
N LEU A 422 30.45 2.93 31.96
CA LEU A 422 29.84 3.98 31.13
C LEU A 422 28.33 3.78 30.94
N CYS A 423 27.87 2.53 31.05
CA CYS A 423 26.47 2.16 30.84
C CYS A 423 26.15 0.92 31.68
N ALA A 424 25.88 1.12 32.98
CA ALA A 424 25.56 0.05 33.91
C ALA A 424 24.04 0.04 34.25
N PRO A 425 23.23 -0.79 33.58
CA PRO A 425 21.83 -0.95 33.95
C PRO A 425 21.69 -1.50 35.38
N VAL A 426 20.87 -0.83 36.19
CA VAL A 426 20.60 -1.25 37.59
C VAL A 426 20.03 -2.68 37.66
N ALA A 427 19.28 -3.09 36.63
CA ALA A 427 18.72 -4.44 36.50
C ALA A 427 19.79 -5.54 36.49
N LEU A 428 21.02 -5.25 36.06
CA LEU A 428 22.12 -6.22 35.99
C LEU A 428 22.84 -6.41 37.33
N SER A 429 22.58 -5.59 38.35
CA SER A 429 23.27 -5.66 39.65
C SER A 429 23.27 -7.07 40.26
N THR A 430 22.12 -7.75 40.24
CA THR A 430 21.98 -9.12 40.76
C THR A 430 22.71 -10.15 39.91
N LEU A 431 22.60 -10.05 38.57
CA LEU A 431 23.28 -10.94 37.64
C LEU A 431 24.80 -10.81 37.77
N CYS A 432 25.33 -9.59 37.75
CA CYS A 432 26.76 -9.32 37.87
C CYS A 432 27.32 -9.85 39.20
N THR A 433 26.60 -9.64 40.31
CA THR A 433 27.03 -10.15 41.64
C THR A 433 27.10 -11.67 41.66
N LYS A 434 26.08 -12.35 41.13
CA LYS A 434 26.05 -13.82 41.06
C LYS A 434 27.15 -14.39 40.16
N LEU A 435 27.34 -13.81 38.98
CA LEU A 435 28.39 -14.23 38.02
C LEU A 435 29.79 -14.07 38.62
N LEU A 436 30.05 -12.96 39.32
CA LEU A 436 31.33 -12.73 39.99
C LEU A 436 31.54 -13.70 41.16
N GLN A 437 30.49 -13.98 41.94
CA GLN A 437 30.54 -14.95 43.02
C GLN A 437 30.84 -16.37 42.50
N GLU A 438 30.19 -16.79 41.41
CA GLU A 438 30.46 -18.07 40.74
C GLU A 438 31.88 -18.12 40.18
N SER A 439 32.34 -17.04 39.51
CA SER A 439 33.70 -16.95 38.99
C SER A 439 34.75 -17.03 40.10
N LEU A 440 34.57 -16.32 41.21
CA LEU A 440 35.46 -16.36 42.37
C LEU A 440 35.46 -17.74 43.05
N HIS A 441 34.30 -18.39 43.13
CA HIS A 441 34.21 -19.76 43.63
C HIS A 441 34.96 -20.74 42.71
N ASN A 442 34.90 -20.57 41.39
CA ASN A 442 35.67 -21.38 40.44
C ASN A 442 37.19 -21.13 40.55
N VAL A 443 37.61 -19.88 40.75
CA VAL A 443 39.01 -19.51 41.07
C VAL A 443 39.48 -20.21 42.33
N ALA A 444 38.70 -20.16 43.41
CA ALA A 444 38.96 -20.87 44.66
C ALA A 444 39.10 -22.39 44.45
N ARG A 445 38.20 -23.00 43.66
CA ARG A 445 38.28 -24.42 43.29
C ARG A 445 39.54 -24.74 42.50
N ALA A 446 39.92 -23.90 41.53
CA ALA A 446 41.14 -24.09 40.74
C ALA A 446 42.41 -24.03 41.62
N MET A 447 42.47 -23.09 42.56
CA MET A 447 43.55 -23.02 43.55
C MET A 447 43.63 -24.27 44.43
N LEU A 448 42.48 -24.83 44.84
CA LEU A 448 42.44 -26.09 45.60
C LEU A 448 42.93 -27.28 44.76
N ILE A 449 42.54 -27.36 43.49
CA ILE A 449 42.98 -28.43 42.57
C ILE A 449 44.50 -28.38 42.42
N PHE A 450 45.06 -27.19 42.18
CA PHE A 450 46.50 -26.97 42.11
C PHE A 450 47.19 -27.39 43.42
N TYR A 451 46.66 -26.98 44.58
CA TYR A 451 47.18 -27.42 45.87
C TYR A 451 47.20 -28.95 45.99
N LYS A 452 46.10 -29.64 45.68
CA LYS A 452 46.01 -31.10 45.78
C LYS A 452 47.00 -31.83 44.86
N GLN A 453 47.29 -31.27 43.69
CA GLN A 453 48.23 -31.84 42.73
C GLN A 453 49.68 -31.71 43.21
N GLU A 454 50.05 -30.55 43.78
CA GLU A 454 51.44 -30.20 44.12
C GLU A 454 51.78 -30.36 45.62
N GLN A 455 50.81 -30.64 46.51
CA GLN A 455 51.01 -30.70 47.97
C GLN A 455 52.11 -31.69 48.42
N GLN A 456 52.31 -32.77 47.65
CA GLN A 456 53.34 -33.78 47.92
C GLN A 456 54.76 -33.31 47.52
N ALA A 457 54.87 -32.40 46.55
CA ALA A 457 56.12 -31.84 46.07
C ALA A 457 56.59 -30.61 46.86
N PHE A 458 55.68 -29.94 47.59
CA PHE A 458 56.01 -28.68 48.27
C PHE A 458 57.00 -28.77 49.42
N ALA A 459 58.01 -27.90 49.38
CA ALA A 459 58.84 -27.52 50.50
C ALA A 459 58.06 -26.66 51.54
N ALA A 460 58.59 -26.54 52.76
CA ALA A 460 57.94 -25.76 53.83
C ALA A 460 57.68 -24.29 53.44
N ALA A 461 58.60 -23.68 52.67
CA ALA A 461 58.44 -22.32 52.15
C ALA A 461 57.33 -22.19 51.10
N GLU A 462 57.16 -23.20 50.24
CA GLU A 462 56.10 -23.22 49.21
C GLU A 462 54.72 -23.42 49.82
N ARG A 463 54.62 -24.19 50.92
CA ARG A 463 53.40 -24.29 51.73
C ARG A 463 53.03 -22.97 52.37
N GLU A 464 54.01 -22.21 52.88
CA GLU A 464 53.76 -20.87 53.43
C GLU A 464 53.31 -19.89 52.32
N ASN A 465 53.91 -19.95 51.14
CA ASN A 465 53.51 -19.13 49.99
C ASN A 465 52.10 -19.49 49.48
N MET A 466 51.69 -20.76 49.55
CA MET A 466 50.31 -21.17 49.25
C MET A 466 49.30 -20.60 50.25
N ILE A 467 49.64 -20.53 51.53
CA ILE A 467 48.80 -19.90 52.55
C ILE A 467 48.68 -18.40 52.25
N LYS A 468 49.79 -17.72 51.93
CA LYS A 468 49.78 -16.31 51.49
C LYS A 468 48.97 -16.09 50.21
N PHE A 469 49.04 -17.02 49.26
CA PHE A 469 48.27 -16.98 48.03
C PHE A 469 46.75 -17.06 48.29
N THR A 470 46.35 -17.94 49.20
CA THR A 470 44.96 -18.09 49.65
C THR A 470 44.50 -16.89 50.48
N GLU A 471 45.36 -16.35 51.33
CA GLU A 471 45.08 -15.13 52.12
C GLU A 471 44.94 -13.89 51.22
N CYS A 472 45.72 -13.81 50.13
CA CYS A 472 45.60 -12.75 49.14
C CYS A 472 44.24 -12.78 48.44
N LEU A 473 43.72 -13.98 48.11
CA LEU A 473 42.35 -14.12 47.60
C LEU A 473 41.31 -13.63 48.61
N SER A 474 41.41 -14.05 49.88
CA SER A 474 40.37 -13.76 50.89
C SER A 474 40.37 -12.32 51.41
N GLU A 475 41.55 -11.76 51.68
CA GLU A 475 41.72 -10.48 52.38
C GLU A 475 41.94 -9.31 51.42
N GLN A 476 42.42 -9.55 50.20
CA GLN A 476 42.71 -8.49 49.22
C GLN A 476 41.74 -8.51 48.04
N LEU A 477 41.66 -9.64 47.31
CA LEU A 477 40.90 -9.69 46.06
C LEU A 477 39.38 -9.61 46.27
N ILE A 478 38.81 -10.42 47.17
CA ILE A 478 37.36 -10.42 47.41
C ILE A 478 36.86 -9.05 47.93
N PRO A 479 37.51 -8.41 48.94
CA PRO A 479 37.10 -7.07 49.39
C PRO A 479 37.26 -6.00 48.31
N TYR A 480 38.29 -6.09 47.47
CA TYR A 480 38.48 -5.15 46.36
C TYR A 480 37.38 -5.29 45.30
N ILE A 481 37.02 -6.52 44.89
CA ILE A 481 35.91 -6.73 43.95
C ILE A 481 34.58 -6.25 44.54
N GLN A 482 34.34 -6.47 45.84
CA GLN A 482 33.19 -5.93 46.54
C GLN A 482 33.13 -4.39 46.45
N TYR A 483 34.26 -3.72 46.61
CA TYR A 483 34.38 -2.28 46.44
C TYR A 483 34.09 -1.85 44.98
N CYS A 484 34.58 -2.58 43.99
CA CYS A 484 34.28 -2.32 42.58
C CYS A 484 32.78 -2.46 42.28
N ILE A 485 32.11 -3.50 42.80
CA ILE A 485 30.66 -3.68 42.66
C ILE A 485 29.93 -2.47 43.26
N HIS A 486 30.26 -2.07 44.48
CA HIS A 486 29.60 -0.93 45.12
C HIS A 486 29.90 0.42 44.45
N SER A 487 31.05 0.55 43.80
CA SER A 487 31.40 1.75 43.03
C SER A 487 30.55 1.91 41.76
N ILE A 488 30.22 0.80 41.09
CA ILE A 488 29.34 0.81 39.90
C ILE A 488 27.87 0.79 40.29
N PHE A 489 27.55 0.04 41.36
CA PHE A 489 26.21 -0.19 41.86
C PHE A 489 26.10 0.27 43.32
N PRO A 490 25.91 1.58 43.58
CA PRO A 490 25.80 2.09 44.93
C PRO A 490 24.60 1.46 45.67
N PRO A 491 24.81 0.79 46.83
CA PRO A 491 23.74 0.10 47.54
C PRO A 491 22.57 1.02 47.92
N VAL A 492 22.84 2.30 48.19
CA VAL A 492 21.83 3.31 48.52
C VAL A 492 20.91 3.58 47.33
N GLN A 493 21.45 3.64 46.11
CA GLN A 493 20.65 3.88 44.90
C GLN A 493 19.79 2.67 44.57
N ILE A 494 20.33 1.46 44.72
CA ILE A 494 19.58 0.22 44.48
C ILE A 494 18.48 0.04 45.53
N ALA A 495 18.77 0.32 46.80
CA ALA A 495 17.78 0.33 47.89
C ALA A 495 16.61 1.26 47.56
N MET A 496 16.92 2.46 47.05
CA MET A 496 15.93 3.45 46.64
C MET A 496 15.08 2.95 45.46
N HIS A 497 15.68 2.38 44.42
CA HIS A 497 14.96 1.87 43.24
C HIS A 497 14.06 0.66 43.57
N LEU A 498 14.47 -0.18 44.51
CA LEU A 498 13.70 -1.36 44.96
C LEU A 498 12.72 -1.04 46.09
N GLY A 499 12.80 0.15 46.70
CA GLY A 499 11.97 0.54 47.84
C GLY A 499 12.27 -0.22 49.15
N ILE A 500 13.50 -0.71 49.33
CA ILE A 500 13.93 -1.53 50.49
C ILE A 500 15.09 -0.86 51.26
N SER A 501 15.39 -1.37 52.46
CA SER A 501 16.54 -0.89 53.25
C SER A 501 17.84 -1.61 52.87
N VAL A 502 18.99 -0.97 53.09
CA VAL A 502 20.33 -1.56 52.82
C VAL A 502 20.57 -2.83 53.63
N ASN A 503 19.98 -2.96 54.82
CA ASN A 503 20.05 -4.18 55.62
C ASN A 503 19.34 -5.37 54.98
N VAL A 504 18.28 -5.11 54.19
CA VAL A 504 17.57 -6.17 53.45
C VAL A 504 18.37 -6.57 52.21
N LEU A 505 19.01 -5.61 51.52
CA LEU A 505 19.93 -5.90 50.41
C LEU A 505 21.08 -6.83 50.84
N GLN A 506 21.66 -6.56 52.01
CA GLN A 506 22.73 -7.39 52.55
C GLN A 506 22.27 -8.80 52.92
N LYS A 507 21.03 -8.95 53.40
CA LYS A 507 20.45 -10.27 53.71
C LYS A 507 20.15 -11.09 52.45
N GLU A 508 19.69 -10.43 51.39
CA GLU A 508 19.34 -11.07 50.11
C GLU A 508 20.54 -11.22 49.15
N GLU A 509 21.76 -10.90 49.61
CA GLU A 509 23.01 -10.99 48.83
C GLU A 509 22.97 -10.18 47.50
N ILE A 510 22.15 -9.13 47.46
CA ILE A 510 22.06 -8.25 46.29
C ILE A 510 23.19 -7.22 46.41
N THR A 511 24.11 -7.21 45.44
CA THR A 511 25.37 -6.43 45.44
C THR A 511 26.43 -6.83 46.47
N TYR A 512 26.12 -7.75 47.38
CA TYR A 512 27.07 -8.25 48.38
C TYR A 512 27.54 -9.67 48.01
N LEU A 513 28.86 -9.87 47.98
CA LEU A 513 29.50 -11.17 47.80
C LEU A 513 29.49 -11.96 49.10
N ASN A 514 29.02 -13.21 49.04
CA ASN A 514 29.10 -14.11 50.19
C ASN A 514 30.52 -14.72 50.32
N LYS A 515 31.34 -14.10 51.18
CA LYS A 515 32.71 -14.57 51.45
C LYS A 515 32.80 -16.03 51.87
N GLN A 516 31.81 -16.54 52.63
CA GLN A 516 31.81 -17.92 53.13
C GLN A 516 31.58 -18.92 51.99
N SER A 517 30.65 -18.63 51.08
CA SER A 517 30.37 -19.49 49.91
C SER A 517 31.54 -19.50 48.90
N ILE A 518 32.21 -18.36 48.72
CA ILE A 518 33.37 -18.28 47.81
C ILE A 518 34.56 -19.07 48.36
N LEU A 519 34.81 -18.99 49.67
CA LEU A 519 36.00 -19.57 50.30
C LEU A 519 35.81 -21.02 50.76
N GLU A 520 34.60 -21.59 50.69
CA GLU A 520 34.32 -22.99 51.05
C GLU A 520 35.34 -23.99 50.48
N PRO A 521 35.78 -23.92 49.20
CA PRO A 521 36.75 -24.86 48.65
C PRO A 521 38.14 -24.77 49.30
N VAL A 522 38.55 -23.57 49.72
CA VAL A 522 39.92 -23.28 50.21
C VAL A 522 39.97 -23.08 51.71
N ALA A 523 38.85 -23.28 52.41
CA ALA A 523 38.72 -23.12 53.87
C ALA A 523 39.75 -23.93 54.67
N ILE A 524 40.26 -25.03 54.10
CA ILE A 524 41.27 -25.91 54.71
C ILE A 524 42.66 -25.23 54.76
N LEU A 525 42.94 -24.27 53.87
CA LEU A 525 44.24 -23.60 53.74
C LEU A 525 44.27 -22.20 54.34
N LEU A 526 43.12 -21.67 54.74
CA LEU A 526 43.03 -20.37 55.41
C LEU A 526 43.47 -20.50 56.88
N PRO A 527 44.31 -19.58 57.38
CA PRO A 527 44.62 -19.54 58.81
C PRO A 527 43.32 -19.24 59.57
N ILE A 528 42.96 -20.10 60.51
CA ILE A 528 41.82 -19.90 61.41
C ILE A 528 42.08 -18.63 62.21
N ARG A 529 41.50 -17.50 61.82
CA ARG A 529 41.46 -16.31 62.68
C ARG A 529 40.55 -16.62 63.86
N LYS A 530 41.13 -16.65 65.06
CA LYS A 530 40.38 -16.50 66.31
C LYS A 530 39.87 -15.06 66.35
N ASP A 531 38.60 -14.84 65.99
CA ASP A 531 37.94 -13.57 66.28
C ASP A 531 37.77 -13.42 67.81
N PRO A 532 38.29 -12.37 68.45
CA PRO A 532 38.19 -12.18 69.89
C PRO A 532 36.88 -11.46 70.29
N LEU A 533 35.73 -11.81 69.69
CA LEU A 533 34.44 -11.17 70.02
C LEU A 533 33.24 -12.11 70.14
N ILE A 534 33.44 -13.43 70.15
CA ILE A 534 32.37 -14.41 70.44
C ILE A 534 32.75 -15.26 71.65
N SER A 535 32.95 -14.62 72.80
CA SER A 535 33.08 -15.33 74.08
C SER A 535 32.52 -14.49 75.22
N LYS A 536 31.26 -14.06 75.08
CA LYS A 536 30.40 -13.55 76.16
C LYS A 536 29.00 -13.36 75.59
N LEU A 537 28.22 -14.43 75.51
CA LEU A 537 26.74 -14.44 75.47
C LEU A 537 26.27 -15.87 75.19
N CYS A 538 26.50 -16.78 76.14
CA CYS A 538 25.75 -18.03 76.25
C CYS A 538 26.04 -18.69 77.60
N VAL A 539 25.52 -18.12 78.69
CA VAL A 539 25.12 -18.91 79.85
C VAL A 539 23.88 -18.27 80.48
N SER A 540 22.77 -18.99 80.36
CA SER A 540 21.61 -19.06 81.25
C SER A 540 20.85 -17.77 81.64
N ASN A 541 19.56 -17.67 81.26
CA ASN A 541 18.52 -18.14 82.18
C ASN A 541 17.11 -18.15 81.57
N ILE A 542 16.42 -19.22 81.94
CA ILE A 542 15.01 -19.54 81.75
C ILE A 542 14.15 -18.58 82.60
N GLN A 543 13.18 -17.89 81.97
CA GLN A 543 11.80 -17.50 82.37
C GLN A 543 11.37 -17.36 83.87
N PRO A 544 10.24 -16.69 84.23
CA PRO A 544 9.40 -15.72 83.49
C PRO A 544 8.67 -14.60 84.33
N LEU A 545 7.88 -13.76 83.63
CA LEU A 545 6.58 -13.12 83.98
C LEU A 545 6.48 -11.86 84.91
N THR A 546 5.99 -10.78 84.27
CA THR A 546 4.89 -9.83 84.64
C THR A 546 5.06 -8.62 85.60
N SER A 547 4.87 -7.44 84.98
CA SER A 547 4.01 -6.28 85.31
C SER A 547 4.17 -5.49 86.64
N HIS A 548 4.55 -4.20 86.55
CA HIS A 548 3.61 -3.05 86.51
C HIS A 548 4.35 -1.70 86.57
N ASP A 549 3.89 -0.77 85.73
CA ASP A 549 3.77 0.71 85.83
C ASP A 549 4.66 1.55 86.77
N ALA A 550 5.28 2.61 86.22
CA ALA A 550 4.80 4.00 86.33
C ALA A 550 5.91 5.09 86.26
N LYS A 551 5.69 6.05 85.35
CA LYS A 551 5.89 7.52 85.44
C LYS A 551 7.28 8.16 85.73
N SER A 552 7.77 8.82 84.67
CA SER A 552 8.02 10.27 84.52
C SER A 552 9.07 11.02 85.37
N SER A 553 10.00 11.65 84.62
CA SER A 553 10.41 13.08 84.72
C SER A 553 11.70 13.49 85.46
N ILE A 554 12.65 13.99 84.64
CA ILE A 554 13.39 15.27 84.73
C ILE A 554 14.50 15.45 85.78
N ALA A 555 15.76 15.64 85.31
CA ALA A 555 16.69 16.78 85.56
C ALA A 555 18.16 16.31 85.48
N THR A 556 19.02 16.71 84.53
CA THR A 556 19.70 18.00 84.26
C THR A 556 21.11 18.10 84.86
N VAL A 557 22.11 17.95 83.96
CA VAL A 557 23.34 18.77 83.73
C VAL A 557 24.43 18.88 84.81
N ILE A 558 25.70 18.83 84.34
CA ILE A 558 26.89 19.71 84.55
C ILE A 558 28.06 18.96 83.86
N SER A 559 28.92 19.50 82.97
CA SER A 559 29.63 20.78 82.95
C SER A 559 30.20 21.13 81.55
N LEU A 560 30.16 22.42 81.24
CA LEU A 560 31.01 23.21 80.33
C LEU A 560 32.22 23.77 81.14
N PRO A 561 33.29 24.40 80.59
CA PRO A 561 33.15 25.69 79.88
C PRO A 561 34.25 26.18 78.88
N THR A 562 33.80 27.07 77.94
CA THR A 562 34.39 28.35 77.41
C THR A 562 35.80 28.39 76.79
N GLU A 563 36.19 29.23 75.83
CA GLU A 563 35.65 30.33 74.97
C GLU A 563 36.80 30.69 73.99
N ILE A 564 36.58 31.18 72.77
CA ILE A 564 36.72 32.59 72.30
C ILE A 564 36.33 32.57 70.79
N VAL A 565 35.17 33.09 70.35
CA VAL A 565 34.89 34.41 69.69
C VAL A 565 35.83 34.69 68.48
N ASP A 566 35.41 34.84 67.21
CA ASP A 566 34.43 35.82 66.72
C ASP A 566 33.87 35.55 65.28
N SER A 567 32.65 36.06 65.06
CA SER A 567 31.92 36.55 63.86
C SER A 567 31.95 35.84 62.48
N THR A 568 30.82 35.23 62.07
CA THR A 568 29.82 35.79 61.11
C THR A 568 28.82 34.70 60.67
N SER A 569 27.61 34.75 61.24
CA SER A 569 26.43 34.03 60.75
C SER A 569 25.53 35.03 60.04
N LYS A 570 25.12 34.76 58.79
CA LYS A 570 23.82 35.13 58.17
C LYS A 570 23.90 35.04 56.64
N THR A 571 23.74 33.85 56.08
CA THR A 571 23.20 33.67 54.73
C THR A 571 22.55 32.27 54.69
N ILE A 572 21.45 32.12 53.95
CA ILE A 572 20.78 30.85 53.56
C ILE A 572 19.39 30.55 54.19
N VAL A 573 18.83 31.37 55.10
CA VAL A 573 17.40 31.25 55.47
C VAL A 573 16.54 32.41 54.93
N LEU A 574 16.89 32.95 53.76
CA LEU A 574 16.15 34.06 53.12
C LEU A 574 15.82 33.85 51.64
N GLU A 575 15.99 32.64 51.11
CA GLU A 575 15.72 32.36 49.68
C GLU A 575 14.46 31.52 49.38
N MET A 576 13.74 31.02 50.39
CA MET A 576 12.49 30.26 50.16
C MET A 576 11.19 31.06 50.34
N GLU A 577 11.23 32.29 50.87
CA GLU A 577 10.04 33.15 50.98
C GLU A 577 9.94 34.25 49.92
N LYS A 578 11.01 34.55 49.16
CA LYS A 578 11.00 35.53 48.06
C LYS A 578 10.52 34.99 46.70
N ALA A 579 10.26 33.69 46.60
CA ALA A 579 9.77 33.07 45.36
C ALA A 579 8.23 33.05 45.24
N LYS A 580 7.49 33.18 46.35
CA LYS A 580 6.01 33.16 46.35
C LYS A 580 5.36 34.53 46.23
N GLU A 581 6.06 35.62 46.49
CA GLU A 581 5.54 36.99 46.29
C GLU A 581 5.70 37.54 44.87
N LYS A 582 6.50 36.90 44.00
CA LYS A 582 6.69 37.33 42.60
C LYS A 582 5.65 36.81 41.61
N GLU A 583 4.89 35.78 41.95
CA GLU A 583 3.79 35.27 41.10
C GLU A 583 2.47 36.05 41.26
N VAL A 584 2.31 36.82 42.34
CA VAL A 584 1.09 37.60 42.59
C VAL A 584 1.16 38.98 41.91
N THR A 585 2.36 39.57 41.77
CA THR A 585 2.51 40.91 41.17
C THR A 585 2.48 40.90 39.63
N GLN A 586 2.72 39.77 38.96
CA GLN A 586 2.62 39.66 37.49
C GLN A 586 1.18 39.48 36.98
N LYS A 587 0.25 38.99 37.81
CA LYS A 587 -1.17 38.86 37.43
C LYS A 587 -1.95 40.18 37.50
N GLU A 588 -1.50 41.14 38.32
CA GLU A 588 -2.13 42.47 38.39
C GLU A 588 -1.65 43.45 37.31
N THR A 589 -0.50 43.20 36.67
CA THR A 589 0.01 44.07 35.58
C THR A 589 -0.65 43.78 34.24
N ILE A 590 -1.11 42.54 34.02
CA ILE A 590 -1.78 42.13 32.77
C ILE A 590 -3.23 42.66 32.72
N SER A 591 -3.93 42.71 33.86
CA SER A 591 -5.30 43.25 33.96
C SER A 591 -5.37 44.78 33.70
N LYS A 592 -4.30 45.54 33.99
CA LYS A 592 -4.27 46.99 33.71
C LYS A 592 -3.97 47.33 32.25
N HIS A 593 -3.34 46.43 31.49
CA HIS A 593 -3.06 46.65 30.07
C HIS A 593 -4.29 46.44 29.16
N ASP A 594 -5.19 45.52 29.52
CA ASP A 594 -6.43 45.27 28.78
C ASP A 594 -7.52 46.35 29.01
N VAL A 595 -7.49 47.03 30.15
CA VAL A 595 -8.40 48.15 30.46
C VAL A 595 -7.97 49.46 29.76
N GLN A 596 -6.68 49.62 29.44
CA GLN A 596 -6.19 50.80 28.71
C GLN A 596 -6.41 50.68 27.20
N ASN A 597 -6.36 49.46 26.64
CA ASN A 597 -6.61 49.22 25.21
C ASN A 597 -8.11 49.30 24.84
N SER A 598 -9.00 48.94 25.75
CA SER A 598 -10.45 49.07 25.55
C SER A 598 -10.94 50.52 25.59
N LYS A 599 -10.29 51.41 26.35
CA LYS A 599 -10.58 52.87 26.32
C LYS A 599 -10.10 53.54 25.03
N ASN A 600 -8.94 53.16 24.49
CA ASN A 600 -8.43 53.71 23.23
C ASN A 600 -9.25 53.27 21.99
N PHE A 601 -9.98 52.15 22.07
CA PHE A 601 -10.85 51.70 20.99
C PHE A 601 -12.20 52.44 20.95
N VAL A 602 -12.71 52.87 22.12
CA VAL A 602 -13.96 53.65 22.22
C VAL A 602 -13.74 55.11 21.81
N ASP A 603 -12.58 55.71 22.09
CA ASP A 603 -12.26 57.09 21.68
C ASP A 603 -11.97 57.25 20.18
N ASN A 604 -11.59 56.16 19.48
CA ASN A 604 -11.37 56.18 18.03
C ASN A 604 -12.66 55.99 17.20
N ILE A 605 -13.72 55.44 17.79
CA ILE A 605 -15.01 55.28 17.11
C ILE A 605 -15.82 56.60 17.12
N ASN A 606 -15.60 57.48 18.11
CA ASN A 606 -16.27 58.78 18.21
C ASN A 606 -15.61 59.93 17.41
N LYS A 607 -14.56 59.66 16.64
CA LYS A 607 -13.87 60.67 15.80
C LYS A 607 -14.04 60.51 14.29
N ASN A 608 -14.79 59.50 13.84
CA ASN A 608 -15.04 59.24 12.41
C ASN A 608 -16.54 59.09 12.06
N THR A 609 -17.39 59.84 12.76
CA THR A 609 -18.79 60.14 12.34
C THR A 609 -18.98 61.64 12.20
#